data_AF-A0A850L2G1-F1
#
_entry.id   AF-A0A850L2G1-F1
#
_cell.length_a   1.000
_cell.length_b   1.000
_cell.length_c   1.000
_cell.angle_alpha   90.00
_cell.angle_beta   90.00
_cell.angle_gamma   90.00
#
_symmetry.space_group_name_H-M   'P 1'
#
loop_
_entity.id
_entity.type
_entity.pdbx_description
1 polymer ?
#
loop_
_entity_poly.entity_id
_entity_poly.type
_entity_poly.pdbx_seq_one_letter_code
_entity_poly.pdbx_strand_id
1 'polypeptide(L)'
;MEQQEKVSEFPYIHGFSEKEQQRLREQSRFSEYEVYKNIDFSHVEKLLEVGCGVGAQSEILLRRFPDIKLTGIDFSEVQLNAAKSYLNSLPLARDRYELHQMDATNMDFKSNSFEGAFLCWVLEHIPDPARVLSEVRRVLQPGGIIYVNEVQNASFFMDPYSQDLQQYWLAFNDHQKEVGGDPFIGAKLGNLLLALGYQDIQLEHKTWLLDNRSPDRRKEVIEYWTELLLSAAPQLIEAGKVDEEVVKGMKADLEKVKNDPNAVFYYSFVQARARAY
;
A
#
# COMPACT_ATOMS: atom_id res chain seq x y z
N MET A 1 -29.96 10.14 27.62
CA MET A 1 -28.68 10.86 27.45
C MET A 1 -27.79 9.95 26.65
N GLU A 2 -27.86 10.10 25.33
CA GLU A 2 -27.13 9.30 24.34
C GLU A 2 -25.63 9.58 24.47
N GLN A 3 -24.85 8.52 24.60
CA GLN A 3 -23.41 8.55 24.37
C GLN A 3 -23.21 8.55 22.85
N GLN A 4 -22.74 9.67 22.30
CA GLN A 4 -22.20 9.70 20.94
C GLN A 4 -20.95 8.82 20.90
N GLU A 5 -21.04 7.72 20.18
CA GLU A 5 -19.88 6.95 19.72
C GLU A 5 -19.01 7.87 18.86
N LYS A 6 -17.81 8.18 19.35
CA LYS A 6 -16.73 8.69 18.50
C LYS A 6 -16.32 7.57 17.56
N VAL A 7 -16.87 7.58 16.35
CA VAL A 7 -16.31 6.83 15.22
C VAL A 7 -14.91 7.39 15.00
N SER A 8 -13.89 6.57 15.28
CA SER A 8 -12.50 6.85 14.93
C SER A 8 -12.36 6.71 13.42
N GLU A 9 -12.70 7.77 12.68
CA GLU A 9 -12.38 7.87 11.25
C GLU A 9 -10.86 7.98 11.08
N PHE A 10 -10.21 6.89 10.69
CA PHE A 10 -8.81 6.92 10.29
C PHE A 10 -8.68 7.76 9.00
N PRO A 11 -7.78 8.77 8.95
CA PRO A 11 -7.67 9.66 7.80
C PRO A 11 -6.99 8.95 6.61
N TYR A 12 -7.78 8.51 5.65
CA TYR A 12 -7.32 7.92 4.40
C TYR A 12 -7.20 9.00 3.30
N ILE A 13 -5.99 9.17 2.77
CA ILE A 13 -5.64 10.36 1.96
C ILE A 13 -6.23 10.34 0.54
N HIS A 14 -6.62 9.16 0.03
CA HIS A 14 -7.07 9.04 -1.36
C HIS A 14 -8.61 9.02 -1.53
N GLY A 15 -9.37 8.99 -0.43
CA GLY A 15 -10.84 8.99 -0.45
C GLY A 15 -11.47 7.64 -0.85
N PHE A 16 -12.79 7.62 -1.06
CA PHE A 16 -13.59 6.37 -1.21
C PHE A 16 -14.47 6.30 -2.48
N SER A 17 -14.26 7.20 -3.45
CA SER A 17 -15.09 7.26 -4.67
C SER A 17 -14.91 6.06 -5.61
N GLU A 18 -15.90 5.72 -6.45
CA GLU A 18 -15.75 4.63 -7.44
C GLU A 18 -14.54 4.83 -8.38
N LYS A 19 -14.29 6.09 -8.78
CA LYS A 19 -13.13 6.47 -9.58
C LYS A 19 -11.83 6.14 -8.85
N GLU A 20 -11.79 6.43 -7.55
CA GLU A 20 -10.64 6.12 -6.71
C GLU A 20 -10.46 4.60 -6.55
N GLN A 21 -11.55 3.86 -6.34
CA GLN A 21 -11.50 2.40 -6.25
C GLN A 21 -10.97 1.76 -7.54
N GLN A 22 -11.30 2.32 -8.70
CA GLN A 22 -10.73 1.88 -9.98
C GLN A 22 -9.22 2.20 -10.07
N ARG A 23 -8.81 3.42 -9.71
CA ARG A 23 -7.40 3.84 -9.68
C ARG A 23 -6.55 2.88 -8.84
N LEU A 24 -7.03 2.48 -7.65
CA LEU A 24 -6.36 1.52 -6.76
C LEU A 24 -6.17 0.12 -7.41
N ARG A 25 -7.13 -0.34 -8.22
CA ARG A 25 -7.00 -1.59 -8.97
C ARG A 25 -5.95 -1.49 -10.08
N GLU A 26 -5.93 -0.39 -10.81
CA GLU A 26 -4.95 -0.14 -11.87
C GLU A 26 -3.53 0.02 -11.29
N GLN A 27 -3.39 0.74 -10.18
CA GLN A 27 -2.16 0.84 -9.38
C GLN A 27 -1.56 -0.52 -9.02
N SER A 28 -2.40 -1.44 -8.55
CA SER A 28 -1.94 -2.76 -8.12
C SER A 28 -1.43 -3.59 -9.30
N ARG A 29 -2.10 -3.54 -10.45
CA ARG A 29 -1.60 -4.18 -11.70
C ARG A 29 -0.29 -3.57 -12.16
N PHE A 30 -0.16 -2.25 -12.05
CA PHE A 30 1.02 -1.53 -12.48
C PHE A 30 2.26 -1.87 -11.64
N SER A 31 2.08 -2.06 -10.33
CA SER A 31 3.15 -2.41 -9.38
C SER A 31 3.34 -3.92 -9.19
N GLU A 32 2.46 -4.75 -9.79
CA GLU A 32 2.43 -6.20 -9.60
C GLU A 32 3.79 -6.85 -9.78
N TYR A 33 4.51 -6.53 -10.86
CA TYR A 33 5.81 -7.14 -11.11
C TYR A 33 6.81 -6.85 -9.98
N GLU A 34 6.93 -5.59 -9.54
CA GLU A 34 7.89 -5.22 -8.51
C GLU A 34 7.52 -5.79 -7.13
N VAL A 35 6.23 -5.78 -6.79
CA VAL A 35 5.74 -6.35 -5.52
C VAL A 35 5.94 -7.86 -5.51
N TYR A 36 5.57 -8.59 -6.57
CA TYR A 36 5.45 -10.05 -6.53
C TYR A 36 6.66 -10.83 -7.08
N LYS A 37 7.67 -10.20 -7.70
CA LYS A 37 8.79 -10.93 -8.35
C LYS A 37 9.55 -11.91 -7.44
N ASN A 38 9.51 -11.72 -6.10
CA ASN A 38 10.18 -12.58 -5.12
C ASN A 38 9.24 -13.04 -3.99
N ILE A 39 7.91 -12.92 -4.16
CA ILE A 39 6.95 -13.44 -3.20
C ILE A 39 6.66 -14.89 -3.53
N ASP A 40 6.74 -15.75 -2.52
CA ASP A 40 6.37 -17.15 -2.61
C ASP A 40 5.43 -17.56 -1.47
N PHE A 41 4.21 -17.91 -1.85
CA PHE A 41 3.17 -18.50 -1.01
C PHE A 41 2.74 -19.89 -1.51
N SER A 42 3.54 -20.56 -2.36
CA SER A 42 3.21 -21.88 -2.92
C SER A 42 3.03 -22.99 -1.87
N HIS A 43 3.53 -22.78 -0.65
CA HIS A 43 3.37 -23.70 0.49
C HIS A 43 2.36 -23.20 1.53
N VAL A 44 1.53 -22.20 1.20
CA VAL A 44 0.52 -21.63 2.08
C VAL A 44 -0.86 -22.02 1.56
N GLU A 45 -1.69 -22.62 2.41
CA GLU A 45 -3.11 -22.85 2.13
C GLU A 45 -3.97 -21.72 2.71
N LYS A 46 -3.66 -21.22 3.92
CA LYS A 46 -4.44 -20.16 4.58
C LYS A 46 -3.64 -18.87 4.67
N LEU A 47 -4.00 -17.91 3.83
CA LEU A 47 -3.34 -16.61 3.75
C LEU A 47 -4.23 -15.51 4.35
N LEU A 48 -3.68 -14.74 5.29
CA LEU A 48 -4.28 -13.49 5.76
C LEU A 48 -3.79 -12.32 4.90
N GLU A 49 -4.69 -11.51 4.38
CA GLU A 49 -4.37 -10.19 3.81
C GLU A 49 -4.91 -9.11 4.75
N VAL A 50 -4.02 -8.27 5.27
CA VAL A 50 -4.41 -7.12 6.11
C VAL A 50 -4.48 -5.89 5.22
N GLY A 51 -5.57 -5.11 5.33
CA GLY A 51 -5.81 -3.93 4.51
C GLY A 51 -6.11 -4.27 3.04
N CYS A 52 -7.04 -5.21 2.82
CA CYS A 52 -7.36 -5.68 1.46
C CYS A 52 -8.02 -4.60 0.56
N GLY A 53 -8.51 -3.50 1.16
CA GLY A 53 -9.07 -2.36 0.44
C GLY A 53 -10.14 -2.78 -0.55
N VAL A 54 -9.95 -2.42 -1.83
CA VAL A 54 -10.87 -2.72 -2.94
C VAL A 54 -10.63 -4.07 -3.60
N GLY A 55 -9.85 -4.96 -2.98
CA GLY A 55 -9.57 -6.32 -3.46
C GLY A 55 -8.54 -6.39 -4.59
N ALA A 56 -7.74 -5.34 -4.76
CA ALA A 56 -6.80 -5.24 -5.88
C ALA A 56 -5.62 -6.20 -5.73
N GLN A 57 -4.99 -6.26 -4.56
CA GLN A 57 -3.93 -7.21 -4.25
C GLN A 57 -4.51 -8.62 -4.02
N SER A 58 -5.72 -8.72 -3.47
CA SER A 58 -6.48 -9.98 -3.34
C SER A 58 -6.62 -10.74 -4.66
N GLU A 59 -6.97 -10.05 -5.75
CA GLU A 59 -7.05 -10.68 -7.09
C GLU A 59 -5.70 -11.24 -7.53
N ILE A 60 -4.63 -10.47 -7.36
CA ILE A 60 -3.28 -10.89 -7.76
C ILE A 60 -2.84 -12.10 -6.96
N LEU A 61 -3.05 -12.11 -5.63
CA LEU A 61 -2.76 -13.24 -4.75
C LEU A 61 -3.49 -14.51 -5.20
N LEU A 62 -4.80 -14.42 -5.41
CA LEU A 62 -5.63 -15.56 -5.82
C LEU A 62 -5.24 -16.09 -7.21
N ARG A 63 -4.84 -15.19 -8.13
CA ARG A 63 -4.38 -15.57 -9.47
C ARG A 63 -3.00 -16.21 -9.47
N ARG A 64 -2.05 -15.70 -8.68
CA ARG A 64 -0.66 -16.18 -8.66
C ARG A 64 -0.47 -17.45 -7.84
N PHE A 65 -1.26 -17.62 -6.78
CA PHE A 65 -1.17 -18.76 -5.88
C PHE A 65 -2.51 -19.51 -5.89
N PRO A 66 -2.72 -20.50 -6.78
CA PRO A 66 -4.02 -21.13 -6.98
C PRO A 66 -4.50 -21.96 -5.78
N ASP A 67 -3.60 -22.38 -4.90
CA ASP A 67 -3.92 -23.24 -3.75
C ASP A 67 -4.28 -22.46 -2.47
N ILE A 68 -4.12 -21.14 -2.46
CA ILE A 68 -4.48 -20.33 -1.28
C ILE A 68 -6.01 -20.21 -1.16
N LYS A 69 -6.47 -20.20 0.09
CA LYS A 69 -7.70 -19.59 0.57
C LYS A 69 -7.33 -18.28 1.28
N LEU A 70 -7.87 -17.19 0.76
CA LEU A 70 -7.56 -15.84 1.21
C LEU A 70 -8.57 -15.37 2.25
N THR A 71 -8.11 -14.90 3.40
CA THR A 71 -8.93 -14.14 4.34
C THR A 71 -8.46 -12.69 4.30
N GLY A 72 -9.26 -11.79 3.74
CA GLY A 72 -8.97 -10.35 3.69
C GLY A 72 -9.65 -9.61 4.82
N ILE A 73 -8.94 -8.67 5.45
CA ILE A 73 -9.53 -7.73 6.41
C ILE A 73 -9.32 -6.28 5.99
N ASP A 74 -10.27 -5.43 6.30
CA ASP A 74 -10.15 -3.98 6.16
C ASP A 74 -11.06 -3.28 7.18
N PHE A 75 -10.75 -2.04 7.56
CA PHE A 75 -11.59 -1.27 8.49
C PHE A 75 -12.82 -0.68 7.78
N SER A 76 -12.70 -0.39 6.48
CA SER A 76 -13.73 0.30 5.69
C SER A 76 -14.71 -0.67 5.04
N GLU A 77 -15.95 -0.67 5.53
CA GLU A 77 -17.04 -1.45 4.93
C GLU A 77 -17.28 -1.08 3.46
N VAL A 78 -17.10 0.20 3.08
CA VAL A 78 -17.23 0.68 1.70
C VAL A 78 -16.21 0.01 0.78
N GLN A 79 -14.95 -0.08 1.21
CA GLN A 79 -13.89 -0.73 0.47
C GLN A 79 -14.15 -2.24 0.35
N LEU A 80 -14.57 -2.89 1.44
CA LEU A 80 -14.92 -4.31 1.45
C LEU A 80 -16.08 -4.64 0.51
N ASN A 81 -17.09 -3.80 0.42
CA ASN A 81 -18.19 -3.96 -0.53
C ASN A 81 -17.71 -3.88 -1.99
N ALA A 82 -16.77 -2.98 -2.27
CA ALA A 82 -16.13 -2.87 -3.58
C ALA A 82 -15.25 -4.10 -3.89
N ALA A 83 -14.45 -4.55 -2.92
CA ALA A 83 -13.64 -5.77 -3.03
C ALA A 83 -14.50 -7.00 -3.30
N LYS A 84 -15.58 -7.18 -2.54
CA LYS A 84 -16.51 -8.30 -2.72
C LYS A 84 -17.15 -8.28 -4.11
N SER A 85 -17.60 -7.11 -4.57
CA SER A 85 -18.18 -6.96 -5.91
C SER A 85 -17.16 -7.29 -7.01
N TYR A 86 -15.93 -6.80 -6.88
CA TYR A 86 -14.84 -7.06 -7.81
C TYR A 86 -14.45 -8.55 -7.83
N LEU A 87 -14.17 -9.15 -6.68
CA LEU A 87 -13.75 -10.55 -6.59
C LEU A 87 -14.87 -11.52 -7.03
N ASN A 88 -16.14 -11.24 -6.74
CA ASN A 88 -17.27 -12.04 -7.25
C ASN A 88 -17.41 -12.02 -8.77
N SER A 89 -16.91 -10.98 -9.44
CA SER A 89 -16.90 -10.93 -10.91
C SER A 89 -15.84 -11.83 -11.55
N LEU A 90 -14.92 -12.38 -10.74
CA LEU A 90 -13.77 -13.15 -11.20
C LEU A 90 -13.97 -14.65 -10.94
N PRO A 91 -14.05 -15.49 -11.99
CA PRO A 91 -14.17 -16.94 -11.82
C PRO A 91 -13.05 -17.57 -10.98
N LEU A 92 -11.84 -17.02 -11.04
CA LEU A 92 -10.66 -17.52 -10.30
C LEU A 92 -10.75 -17.38 -8.78
N ALA A 93 -11.60 -16.46 -8.29
CA ALA A 93 -11.74 -16.14 -6.87
C ALA A 93 -12.88 -16.94 -6.21
N ARG A 94 -13.73 -17.59 -7.01
CA ARG A 94 -14.92 -18.28 -6.52
C ARG A 94 -14.56 -19.30 -5.43
N ASP A 95 -15.24 -19.20 -4.29
CA ASP A 95 -15.09 -20.09 -3.12
C ASP A 95 -13.67 -20.14 -2.53
N ARG A 96 -12.83 -19.13 -2.84
CA ARG A 96 -11.43 -19.05 -2.41
C ARG A 96 -11.09 -17.85 -1.54
N TYR A 97 -12.07 -17.02 -1.21
CA TYR A 97 -11.83 -15.86 -0.34
C TYR A 97 -12.98 -15.60 0.63
N GLU A 98 -12.63 -15.01 1.77
CA GLU A 98 -13.54 -14.45 2.76
C GLU A 98 -13.06 -13.05 3.13
N LEU A 99 -13.98 -12.11 3.34
CA LEU A 99 -13.67 -10.72 3.71
C LEU A 99 -14.35 -10.37 5.03
N HIS A 100 -13.62 -9.69 5.92
CA HIS A 100 -14.13 -9.26 7.22
C HIS A 100 -13.81 -7.79 7.49
N GLN A 101 -14.81 -7.06 7.97
CA GLN A 101 -14.57 -5.75 8.56
C GLN A 101 -13.89 -5.94 9.92
N MET A 102 -12.68 -5.41 10.08
CA MET A 102 -11.90 -5.65 11.29
C MET A 102 -10.85 -4.56 11.49
N ASP A 103 -10.61 -4.22 12.76
CA ASP A 103 -9.45 -3.42 13.16
C ASP A 103 -8.21 -4.34 13.21
N ALA A 104 -7.21 -4.02 12.40
CA ALA A 104 -5.98 -4.81 12.32
C ALA A 104 -5.13 -4.76 13.62
N THR A 105 -5.41 -3.82 14.53
CA THR A 105 -4.77 -3.71 15.84
C THR A 105 -5.39 -4.64 16.90
N ASN A 106 -6.54 -5.27 16.58
CA ASN A 106 -7.24 -6.22 17.45
C ASN A 106 -8.10 -7.17 16.62
N MET A 107 -7.52 -8.30 16.19
CA MET A 107 -8.19 -9.23 15.27
C MET A 107 -9.00 -10.30 16.00
N ASP A 108 -10.24 -10.54 15.55
CA ASP A 108 -11.13 -11.58 16.09
C ASP A 108 -10.82 -13.01 15.56
N PHE A 109 -9.55 -13.27 15.25
CA PHE A 109 -9.06 -14.60 14.88
C PHE A 109 -8.35 -15.26 16.06
N LYS A 110 -8.43 -16.60 16.12
CA LYS A 110 -7.65 -17.39 17.08
C LYS A 110 -6.17 -17.32 16.74
N SER A 111 -5.32 -17.49 17.75
CA SER A 111 -3.88 -17.62 17.50
C SER A 111 -3.59 -18.82 16.61
N ASN A 112 -2.52 -18.74 15.80
CA ASN A 112 -2.09 -19.83 14.90
C ASN A 112 -3.17 -20.28 13.88
N SER A 113 -3.97 -19.35 13.36
CA SER A 113 -5.04 -19.64 12.38
C SER A 113 -4.55 -19.62 10.93
N PHE A 114 -3.46 -18.90 10.64
CA PHE A 114 -2.95 -18.66 9.30
C PHE A 114 -1.53 -19.17 9.12
N GLU A 115 -1.20 -19.56 7.89
CA GLU A 115 0.11 -20.09 7.52
C GLU A 115 1.00 -19.01 6.90
N GLY A 116 0.38 -17.98 6.31
CA GLY A 116 1.06 -16.78 5.89
C GLY A 116 0.23 -15.53 6.02
N ALA A 117 0.89 -14.38 5.93
CA ALA A 117 0.26 -13.06 5.91
C ALA A 117 0.87 -12.15 4.85
N PHE A 118 0.05 -11.29 4.27
CA PHE A 118 0.45 -10.29 3.28
C PHE A 118 -0.09 -8.91 3.68
N LEU A 119 0.81 -7.92 3.65
CA LEU A 119 0.50 -6.50 3.88
C LEU A 119 1.11 -5.68 2.74
N CYS A 120 0.36 -4.74 2.20
CA CYS A 120 0.83 -3.87 1.13
C CYS A 120 0.21 -2.47 1.25
N TRP A 121 1.03 -1.47 1.60
CA TRP A 121 0.64 -0.06 1.74
C TRP A 121 -0.44 0.15 2.82
N VAL A 122 -0.20 -0.43 4.00
CA VAL A 122 -1.17 -0.43 5.10
C VAL A 122 -0.59 0.30 6.31
N LEU A 123 0.63 -0.08 6.71
CA LEU A 123 1.25 0.42 7.93
C LEU A 123 1.56 1.92 7.84
N GLU A 124 1.76 2.46 6.65
CA GLU A 124 1.96 3.88 6.41
C GLU A 124 0.78 4.78 6.83
N HIS A 125 -0.40 4.21 7.04
CA HIS A 125 -1.62 4.91 7.43
C HIS A 125 -2.00 4.70 8.91
N ILE A 126 -1.24 3.89 9.65
CA ILE A 126 -1.62 3.43 10.99
C ILE A 126 -0.70 4.04 12.05
N PRO A 127 -1.23 4.71 13.09
CA PRO A 127 -0.42 5.31 14.15
C PRO A 127 0.44 4.32 14.95
N ASP A 128 -0.04 3.09 15.14
CA ASP A 128 0.69 2.01 15.83
C ASP A 128 0.88 0.78 14.91
N PRO A 129 1.86 0.83 13.98
CA PRO A 129 2.13 -0.30 13.09
C PRO A 129 2.71 -1.50 13.83
N ALA A 130 3.35 -1.30 14.99
CA ALA A 130 3.87 -2.38 15.82
C ALA A 130 2.74 -3.23 16.40
N ARG A 131 1.63 -2.61 16.80
CA ARG A 131 0.45 -3.33 17.28
C ARG A 131 -0.17 -4.21 16.19
N VAL A 132 -0.27 -3.71 14.95
CA VAL A 132 -0.74 -4.52 13.80
C VAL A 132 0.17 -5.71 13.56
N LEU A 133 1.49 -5.49 13.48
CA LEU A 133 2.46 -6.56 13.28
C LEU A 133 2.47 -7.57 14.44
N SER A 134 2.17 -7.14 15.67
CA SER A 134 2.00 -8.01 16.83
C SER A 134 0.76 -8.90 16.70
N GLU A 135 -0.37 -8.35 16.25
CA GLU A 135 -1.59 -9.14 16.03
C GLU A 135 -1.42 -10.13 14.87
N VAL A 136 -0.78 -9.71 13.77
CA VAL A 136 -0.43 -10.61 12.66
C VAL A 136 0.44 -11.77 13.17
N ARG A 137 1.45 -11.48 13.99
CA ARG A 137 2.31 -12.51 14.58
C ARG A 137 1.52 -13.50 15.43
N ARG A 138 0.53 -13.02 16.20
CA ARG A 138 -0.31 -13.85 17.06
C ARG A 138 -1.17 -14.82 16.26
N VAL A 139 -1.75 -14.37 15.15
CA VAL A 139 -2.66 -15.18 14.32
C VAL A 139 -1.92 -16.09 13.33
N LEU A 140 -0.65 -15.83 13.05
CA LEU A 140 0.22 -16.74 12.31
C LEU A 140 0.64 -17.93 13.19
N GLN A 141 0.68 -19.12 12.58
CA GLN A 141 1.28 -20.29 13.21
C GLN A 141 2.80 -20.14 13.38
N PRO A 142 3.45 -20.91 14.28
CA PRO A 142 4.91 -20.96 14.34
C PRO A 142 5.51 -21.38 13.00
N GLY A 143 6.52 -20.66 12.55
CA GLY A 143 7.13 -20.75 11.22
C GLY A 143 6.36 -20.05 10.10
N GLY A 144 5.17 -19.48 10.37
CA GLY A 144 4.32 -18.82 9.37
C GLY A 144 5.03 -17.63 8.70
N ILE A 145 4.84 -17.49 7.39
CA ILE A 145 5.58 -16.51 6.57
C ILE A 145 4.80 -15.20 6.42
N ILE A 146 5.48 -14.07 6.56
CA ILE A 146 4.89 -12.75 6.33
C ILE A 146 5.66 -12.01 5.24
N TYR A 147 4.92 -11.34 4.35
CA TYR A 147 5.45 -10.32 3.46
C TYR A 147 4.79 -8.97 3.76
N VAL A 148 5.59 -7.92 3.94
CA VAL A 148 5.15 -6.56 4.23
C VAL A 148 5.76 -5.62 3.20
N ASN A 149 4.93 -4.90 2.45
CA ASN A 149 5.37 -3.93 1.44
C ASN A 149 4.95 -2.54 1.86
N GLU A 150 5.90 -1.64 2.05
CA GLU A 150 5.60 -0.29 2.50
C GLU A 150 6.47 0.77 1.83
N VAL A 151 5.92 1.97 1.77
CA VAL A 151 6.54 3.14 1.17
C VAL A 151 7.86 3.53 1.83
N GLN A 152 8.75 4.10 1.02
CA GLN A 152 9.92 4.83 1.48
C GLN A 152 10.01 6.15 0.70
N ASN A 153 9.15 7.10 1.06
CA ASN A 153 8.95 8.31 0.27
C ASN A 153 10.17 9.22 0.19
N ALA A 154 11.11 9.08 1.14
CA ALA A 154 12.40 9.76 1.09
C ALA A 154 13.27 9.33 -0.10
N SER A 155 12.92 8.22 -0.77
CA SER A 155 13.64 7.74 -1.95
C SER A 155 13.24 8.46 -3.24
N PHE A 156 12.13 9.19 -3.27
CA PHE A 156 11.63 9.79 -4.50
C PHE A 156 12.63 10.79 -5.09
N PHE A 157 12.95 10.61 -6.37
CA PHE A 157 13.81 11.50 -7.13
C PHE A 157 13.32 11.60 -8.58
N MET A 158 13.44 12.80 -9.14
CA MET A 158 13.14 13.07 -10.53
C MET A 158 14.15 14.06 -11.13
N ASP A 159 14.58 13.79 -12.35
CA ASP A 159 15.37 14.71 -13.18
C ASP A 159 14.61 15.00 -14.48
N PRO A 160 14.54 16.25 -14.96
CA PRO A 160 15.06 17.46 -14.33
C PRO A 160 14.37 17.81 -13.01
N TYR A 161 15.11 18.46 -12.11
CA TYR A 161 14.58 18.95 -10.83
C TYR A 161 13.42 19.93 -11.05
N SER A 162 12.29 19.69 -10.38
CA SER A 162 11.14 20.58 -10.32
C SER A 162 10.96 21.09 -8.90
N GLN A 163 10.98 22.41 -8.72
CA GLN A 163 10.75 23.02 -7.41
C GLN A 163 9.31 22.77 -6.92
N ASP A 164 8.31 22.93 -7.79
CA ASP A 164 6.90 22.78 -7.43
C ASP A 164 6.58 21.33 -7.05
N LEU A 165 7.10 20.34 -7.79
CA LEU A 165 6.94 18.94 -7.45
C LEU A 165 7.58 18.60 -6.10
N GLN A 166 8.77 19.14 -5.83
CA GLN A 166 9.46 18.87 -4.56
C GLN A 166 8.75 19.53 -3.38
N GLN A 167 8.25 20.76 -3.54
CA GLN A 167 7.41 21.41 -2.54
C GLN A 167 6.14 20.61 -2.27
N TYR A 168 5.46 20.16 -3.32
CA TYR A 168 4.27 19.31 -3.20
C TYR A 168 4.58 18.00 -2.48
N TRP A 169 5.66 17.31 -2.87
CA TRP A 169 6.04 16.01 -2.31
C TRP A 169 6.41 16.11 -0.82
N LEU A 170 7.15 17.14 -0.42
CA LEU A 170 7.47 17.38 0.98
C LEU A 170 6.20 17.68 1.79
N ALA A 171 5.31 18.53 1.27
CA ALA A 171 4.04 18.84 1.91
C ALA A 171 3.13 17.61 2.06
N PHE A 172 3.09 16.74 1.05
CA PHE A 172 2.40 15.45 1.11
C PHE A 172 2.92 14.59 2.27
N ASN A 173 4.24 14.42 2.36
CA ASN A 173 4.87 13.62 3.40
C ASN A 173 4.66 14.20 4.81
N ASP A 174 4.80 15.51 4.96
CA ASP A 174 4.58 16.19 6.24
C ASP A 174 3.12 16.05 6.68
N HIS A 175 2.17 16.22 5.77
CA HIS A 175 0.75 16.04 6.06
C HIS A 175 0.42 14.61 6.48
N GLN A 176 0.97 13.60 5.79
CA GLN A 176 0.78 12.18 6.19
C GLN A 176 1.24 11.94 7.63
N LYS A 177 2.35 12.56 8.05
CA LYS A 177 2.82 12.47 9.45
C LYS A 177 1.91 13.18 10.44
N GLU A 178 1.40 14.34 10.09
CA GLU A 178 0.51 15.11 10.97
C GLU A 178 -0.81 14.39 11.25
N VAL A 179 -1.32 13.63 10.26
CA VAL A 179 -2.54 12.83 10.43
C VAL A 179 -2.29 11.45 11.05
N GLY A 180 -1.06 11.19 11.51
CA GLY A 180 -0.69 9.99 12.25
C GLY A 180 -0.15 8.83 11.40
N GLY A 181 0.06 9.04 10.10
CA GLY A 181 0.75 8.10 9.23
C GLY A 181 2.27 8.23 9.26
N ASP A 182 2.95 7.40 8.46
CA ASP A 182 4.41 7.38 8.37
C ASP A 182 4.89 7.12 6.93
N PRO A 183 5.22 8.17 6.16
CA PRO A 183 5.67 8.06 4.75
C PRO A 183 7.03 7.35 4.60
N PHE A 184 7.69 7.01 5.72
CA PHE A 184 9.03 6.44 5.76
C PHE A 184 9.05 5.06 6.46
N ILE A 185 7.89 4.47 6.69
CA ILE A 185 7.73 3.24 7.49
C ILE A 185 8.48 2.05 6.88
N GLY A 186 8.64 1.99 5.55
CA GLY A 186 9.39 0.95 4.85
C GLY A 186 10.81 0.79 5.39
N ALA A 187 11.48 1.90 5.71
CA ALA A 187 12.85 1.88 6.27
C ALA A 187 12.92 1.30 7.70
N LYS A 188 11.77 1.25 8.39
CA LYS A 188 11.65 0.85 9.81
C LYS A 188 11.21 -0.61 9.97
N LEU A 189 10.76 -1.27 8.89
CA LEU A 189 10.20 -2.62 8.93
C LEU A 189 11.11 -3.64 9.61
N GLY A 190 12.42 -3.63 9.32
CA GLY A 190 13.36 -4.56 9.92
C GLY A 190 13.40 -4.48 11.44
N ASN A 191 13.47 -3.26 11.99
CA ASN A 191 13.50 -3.04 13.45
C ASN A 191 12.14 -3.37 14.10
N LEU A 192 11.03 -3.03 13.44
CA LEU A 192 9.69 -3.35 13.94
C LEU A 192 9.47 -4.85 14.05
N LEU A 193 9.81 -5.60 13.00
CA LEU A 193 9.70 -7.06 12.98
C LEU A 193 10.64 -7.70 14.02
N LEU A 194 11.89 -7.23 14.11
CA LEU A 194 12.85 -7.75 15.08
C LEU A 194 12.40 -7.54 16.53
N ALA A 195 11.89 -6.35 16.86
CA ALA A 195 11.40 -6.03 18.20
C ALA A 195 10.22 -6.91 18.65
N LEU A 196 9.42 -7.40 17.70
CA LEU A 196 8.29 -8.30 17.93
C LEU A 196 8.69 -9.78 17.91
N GLY A 197 9.98 -10.10 17.75
CA GLY A 197 10.48 -11.46 17.77
C GLY A 197 10.17 -12.27 16.51
N TYR A 198 9.93 -11.61 15.38
CA TYR A 198 10.02 -12.29 14.08
C TYR A 198 11.46 -12.74 13.82
N GLN A 199 11.62 -13.82 13.07
CA GLN A 199 12.91 -14.39 12.68
C GLN A 199 13.05 -14.42 11.15
N ASP A 200 14.24 -14.80 10.66
CA ASP A 200 14.57 -14.86 9.23
C ASP A 200 14.21 -13.58 8.44
N ILE A 201 14.41 -12.42 9.07
CA ILE A 201 14.02 -11.12 8.52
C ILE A 201 14.95 -10.79 7.34
N GLN A 202 14.36 -10.58 6.18
CA GLN A 202 15.02 -10.14 4.95
C GLN A 202 14.32 -8.89 4.44
N LEU A 203 15.11 -7.88 4.07
CA LEU A 203 14.61 -6.64 3.46
C LEU A 203 15.09 -6.57 2.01
N GLU A 204 14.19 -6.22 1.11
CA GLU A 204 14.48 -5.92 -0.27
C GLU A 204 13.97 -4.53 -0.64
N HIS A 205 14.81 -3.75 -1.31
CA HIS A 205 14.40 -2.50 -1.94
C HIS A 205 13.83 -2.80 -3.33
N LYS A 206 12.54 -2.60 -3.49
CA LYS A 206 11.89 -2.65 -4.81
C LYS A 206 11.99 -1.26 -5.41
N THR A 207 12.48 -1.16 -6.64
CA THR A 207 12.92 0.11 -7.22
C THR A 207 12.40 0.29 -8.63
N TRP A 208 11.81 1.44 -8.89
CA TRP A 208 11.58 1.95 -10.23
C TRP A 208 12.69 2.95 -10.55
N LEU A 209 13.74 2.51 -11.25
CA LEU A 209 14.73 3.39 -11.88
C LEU A 209 14.47 3.41 -13.38
N LEU A 210 13.93 4.52 -13.87
CA LEU A 210 13.41 4.64 -15.22
C LEU A 210 13.96 5.87 -15.90
N ASP A 211 14.59 5.64 -17.04
CA ASP A 211 15.21 6.63 -17.90
C ASP A 211 14.98 6.25 -19.36
N ASN A 212 15.72 6.85 -20.28
CA ASN A 212 15.55 6.63 -21.71
C ASN A 212 15.85 5.19 -22.20
N ARG A 213 16.34 4.29 -21.33
CA ARG A 213 16.41 2.85 -21.64
C ARG A 213 15.03 2.20 -21.71
N SER A 214 14.03 2.80 -21.05
CA SER A 214 12.65 2.31 -20.97
C SER A 214 11.64 3.47 -21.07
N PRO A 215 11.62 4.23 -22.17
CA PRO A 215 10.88 5.49 -22.26
C PRO A 215 9.36 5.32 -22.14
N ASP A 216 8.79 4.28 -22.76
CA ASP A 216 7.35 3.99 -22.68
C ASP A 216 6.95 3.65 -21.24
N ARG A 217 7.74 2.80 -20.58
CA ARG A 217 7.50 2.46 -19.18
C ARG A 217 7.62 3.68 -18.28
N ARG A 218 8.66 4.51 -18.46
CA ARG A 218 8.83 5.77 -17.71
C ARG A 218 7.60 6.67 -17.85
N LYS A 219 7.06 6.79 -19.07
CA LYS A 219 5.85 7.55 -19.34
C LYS A 219 4.63 7.00 -18.57
N GLU A 220 4.38 5.70 -18.64
CA GLU A 220 3.31 5.05 -17.86
C GLU A 220 3.45 5.33 -16.37
N VAL A 221 4.68 5.25 -15.85
CA VAL A 221 4.97 5.46 -14.43
C VAL A 221 4.72 6.89 -14.00
N ILE A 222 5.15 7.87 -14.81
CA ILE A 222 4.90 9.28 -14.55
C ILE A 222 3.40 9.60 -14.61
N GLU A 223 2.65 9.01 -15.55
CA GLU A 223 1.19 9.19 -15.63
C GLU A 223 0.50 8.65 -14.37
N TYR A 224 0.81 7.41 -13.99
CA TYR A 224 0.34 6.81 -12.74
C TYR A 224 0.70 7.65 -11.50
N TRP A 225 1.95 8.11 -11.41
CA TRP A 225 2.43 8.95 -10.31
C TRP A 225 1.70 10.29 -10.25
N THR A 226 1.44 10.89 -11.42
CA THR A 226 0.68 12.15 -11.52
C THR A 226 -0.72 11.98 -10.98
N GLU A 227 -1.41 10.90 -11.33
CA GLU A 227 -2.76 10.61 -10.82
C GLU A 227 -2.77 10.36 -9.31
N LEU A 228 -1.78 9.61 -8.80
CA LEU A 228 -1.60 9.38 -7.36
C LEU A 228 -1.45 10.71 -6.61
N LEU A 229 -0.53 11.59 -7.04
CA LEU A 229 -0.35 12.89 -6.42
C LEU A 229 -1.63 13.73 -6.51
N LEU A 230 -2.24 13.85 -7.69
CA LEU A 230 -3.46 14.64 -7.87
C LEU A 230 -4.64 14.18 -7.02
N SER A 231 -4.73 12.88 -6.69
CA SER A 231 -5.77 12.37 -5.78
C SER A 231 -5.72 12.99 -4.37
N ALA A 232 -4.52 13.34 -3.89
CA ALA A 232 -4.31 13.91 -2.56
C ALA A 232 -4.40 15.45 -2.56
N ALA A 233 -4.35 16.09 -3.73
CA ALA A 233 -4.31 17.54 -3.86
C ALA A 233 -5.48 18.27 -3.17
N PRO A 234 -6.76 17.83 -3.27
CA PRO A 234 -7.86 18.51 -2.59
C PRO A 234 -7.67 18.58 -1.07
N GLN A 235 -7.26 17.46 -0.45
CA GLN A 235 -7.03 17.40 1.00
C GLN A 235 -5.84 18.26 1.42
N LEU A 236 -4.75 18.29 0.65
CA LEU A 236 -3.59 19.12 0.95
C LEU A 236 -3.89 20.62 0.80
N ILE A 237 -4.73 21.01 -0.17
CA ILE A 237 -5.20 22.39 -0.32
C ILE A 237 -6.10 22.78 0.87
N GLU A 238 -7.07 21.93 1.21
CA GLU A 238 -7.97 22.15 2.34
C GLU A 238 -7.21 22.28 3.67
N ALA A 239 -6.17 21.45 3.87
CA ALA A 239 -5.28 21.52 5.02
C ALA A 239 -4.26 22.67 4.98
N GLY A 240 -4.28 23.50 3.92
CA GLY A 240 -3.37 24.64 3.77
C GLY A 240 -1.89 24.26 3.59
N LYS A 241 -1.62 23.05 3.10
CA LYS A 241 -0.26 22.51 2.93
C LYS A 241 0.36 22.89 1.60
N VAL A 242 -0.46 23.03 0.58
CA VAL A 242 -0.08 23.52 -0.76
C VAL A 242 -1.18 24.45 -1.27
N ASP A 243 -0.84 25.36 -2.17
CA ASP A 243 -1.82 26.17 -2.90
C ASP A 243 -2.08 25.61 -4.31
N GLU A 244 -3.07 26.19 -5.00
CA GLU A 244 -3.42 25.77 -6.36
C GLU A 244 -2.28 25.97 -7.37
N GLU A 245 -1.41 26.96 -7.15
CA GLU A 245 -0.28 27.24 -8.06
C GLU A 245 0.79 26.17 -7.95
N VAL A 246 1.12 25.70 -6.73
CA VAL A 246 2.03 24.56 -6.52
C VAL A 246 1.48 23.30 -7.19
N VAL A 247 0.19 23.02 -7.04
CA VAL A 247 -0.44 21.85 -7.68
C VAL A 247 -0.38 21.94 -9.21
N LYS A 248 -0.66 23.13 -9.76
CA LYS A 248 -0.60 23.38 -11.20
C LYS A 248 0.82 23.28 -11.74
N GLY A 249 1.81 23.80 -11.01
CA GLY A 249 3.23 23.72 -11.34
C GLY A 249 3.73 22.28 -11.34
N MET A 250 3.45 21.54 -10.27
CA MET A 250 3.75 20.11 -10.14
C MET A 250 3.17 19.29 -11.31
N LYS A 251 1.90 19.52 -11.66
CA LYS A 251 1.26 18.85 -12.80
C LYS A 251 1.93 19.21 -14.14
N ALA A 252 2.24 20.49 -14.36
CA ALA A 252 2.88 20.95 -15.58
C ALA A 252 4.29 20.35 -15.73
N ASP A 253 5.03 20.22 -14.64
CA ASP A 253 6.37 19.66 -14.65
C ASP A 253 6.37 18.14 -14.89
N LEU A 254 5.46 17.39 -14.27
CA LEU A 254 5.29 15.96 -14.57
C LEU A 254 4.93 15.73 -16.05
N GLU A 255 4.07 16.57 -16.64
CA GLU A 255 3.72 16.47 -18.06
C GLU A 255 4.93 16.75 -18.99
N LYS A 256 5.83 17.66 -18.60
CA LYS A 256 7.08 17.90 -19.34
C LYS A 256 8.02 16.69 -19.25
N VAL A 257 8.29 16.22 -18.03
CA VAL A 257 9.22 15.11 -17.77
C VAL A 257 8.78 13.81 -18.44
N LYS A 258 7.46 13.61 -18.55
CA LYS A 258 6.87 12.44 -19.22
C LYS A 258 7.45 12.15 -20.60
N ASN A 259 7.69 13.18 -21.41
CA ASN A 259 8.17 13.04 -22.79
C ASN A 259 9.63 13.51 -22.99
N ASP A 260 10.33 13.90 -21.92
CA ASP A 260 11.72 14.36 -22.00
C ASP A 260 12.68 13.16 -22.14
N PRO A 261 13.45 13.02 -23.23
CA PRO A 261 14.37 11.89 -23.39
C PRO A 261 15.48 11.85 -22.33
N ASN A 262 15.77 12.95 -21.64
CA ASN A 262 16.78 12.99 -20.58
C ASN A 262 16.21 12.76 -19.18
N ALA A 263 14.89 12.63 -19.05
CA ALA A 263 14.26 12.49 -17.75
C ALA A 263 14.67 11.21 -17.02
N VAL A 264 14.78 11.31 -15.70
CA VAL A 264 14.95 10.16 -14.81
C VAL A 264 13.83 10.18 -13.80
N PHE A 265 13.17 9.05 -13.61
CA PHE A 265 12.26 8.79 -12.50
C PHE A 265 12.89 7.73 -11.61
N TYR A 266 12.98 8.02 -10.31
CA TYR A 266 13.44 7.07 -9.31
C TYR A 266 12.50 7.07 -8.11
N TYR A 267 12.03 5.88 -7.73
CA TYR A 267 11.32 5.65 -6.48
C TYR A 267 11.60 4.23 -5.98
N SER A 268 11.70 4.08 -4.67
CA SER A 268 11.86 2.79 -4.02
C SER A 268 10.91 2.64 -2.84
N PHE A 269 10.36 1.44 -2.70
CA PHE A 269 9.63 0.97 -1.52
C PHE A 269 10.33 -0.26 -0.94
N VAL A 270 10.03 -0.60 0.30
CA VAL A 270 10.69 -1.71 1.00
C VAL A 270 9.72 -2.88 1.13
N GLN A 271 10.19 -4.06 0.73
CA GLN A 271 9.54 -5.33 1.02
C GLN A 271 10.31 -6.04 2.15
N ALA A 272 9.63 -6.38 3.22
CA ALA A 272 10.13 -7.26 4.25
C ALA A 272 9.55 -8.65 4.09
N ARG A 273 10.38 -9.68 4.22
CA ARG A 273 10.00 -11.08 4.40
C ARG A 273 10.47 -11.52 5.78
N ALA A 274 9.62 -12.19 6.56
CA ALA A 274 10.01 -12.75 7.85
C ALA A 274 9.19 -14.00 8.22
N ARG A 275 9.52 -14.63 9.35
CA ARG A 275 8.77 -15.75 9.95
C ARG A 275 8.33 -15.44 11.38
N ALA A 276 7.08 -15.76 11.70
CA ALA A 276 6.55 -15.70 13.06
C ALA A 276 6.85 -17.02 13.79
N TYR A 277 7.47 -17.00 14.97
CA TYR A 277 7.80 -18.19 15.77
C TYR A 277 7.18 -18.18 17.17
#